data_AF-A0A3P6RGG7-F1
#
_entry.id   AF-A0A3P6RGG7-F1
#
_cell.length_a   1.000
_cell.length_b   1.000
_cell.length_c   1.000
_cell.angle_alpha   90.00
_cell.angle_beta   90.00
_cell.angle_gamma   90.00
#
_symmetry.space_group_name_H-M   'P 1'
#
loop_
_entity.id
_entity.type
_entity.pdbx_description
1 polymer ?
#
loop_
_entity_poly.entity_id
_entity_poly.type
_entity_poly.pdbx_seq_one_letter_code
_entity_poly.pdbx_strand_id
1 'polypeptide(L)'
;MLDPETTAIKLYIHLHVVGLSSKKISHFNAASLWRVLSILTKSKVRPMATAAILLELVETGSDHLLRLYQKRWSEIFNEIATSLVPSIQADVNESEARKNAGEDIILSSLRHAISRHSPNALVN
;
A
#
# COMPACT_ATOMS: atom_id res chain seq x y z
N MET A 1 9.91 4.15 -17.70
CA MET A 1 9.48 2.81 -18.17
C MET A 1 8.86 2.13 -16.96
N LEU A 2 7.58 1.75 -17.00
CA LEU A 2 7.00 0.95 -15.92
C LEU A 2 7.66 -0.43 -15.98
N ASP A 3 8.29 -0.86 -14.90
CA ASP A 3 8.80 -2.21 -14.81
C ASP A 3 7.63 -3.21 -14.79
N PRO A 4 7.81 -4.44 -15.32
CA PRO A 4 6.76 -5.46 -15.34
C PRO A 4 6.12 -5.71 -13.97
N GLU A 5 6.92 -5.59 -12.90
CA GLU A 5 6.53 -5.77 -11.51
C GLU A 5 5.50 -4.72 -11.06
N THR A 6 5.74 -3.43 -11.31
CA THR A 6 4.80 -2.36 -10.98
C THR A 6 3.52 -2.48 -11.81
N THR A 7 3.62 -2.87 -13.08
CA THR A 7 2.43 -3.11 -13.91
C THR A 7 1.59 -4.27 -13.37
N ALA A 8 2.22 -5.35 -12.90
CA ALA A 8 1.52 -6.48 -12.30
C ALA A 8 0.83 -6.08 -10.99
N ILE A 9 1.49 -5.29 -10.14
CA ILE A 9 0.91 -4.74 -8.90
C ILE A 9 -0.31 -3.87 -9.22
N LYS A 10 -0.18 -2.93 -10.16
CA LYS A 10 -1.29 -2.06 -10.60
C LYS A 10 -2.48 -2.85 -11.09
N LEU A 11 -2.24 -3.85 -11.96
CA LEU A 11 -3.30 -4.72 -12.45
C LEU A 11 -3.98 -5.48 -11.31
N TYR A 12 -3.19 -6.05 -10.39
CA TYR A 12 -3.70 -6.78 -9.24
C TYR A 12 -4.63 -5.92 -8.37
N ILE A 13 -4.22 -4.69 -8.03
CA ILE A 13 -5.04 -3.77 -7.24
C ILE A 13 -6.27 -3.34 -8.03
N HIS A 14 -6.13 -3.01 -9.31
CA HIS A 14 -7.25 -2.59 -10.15
C HIS A 14 -8.32 -3.67 -10.27
N LEU A 15 -7.92 -4.94 -10.46
CA LEU A 15 -8.85 -6.07 -10.51
C LEU A 15 -9.61 -6.23 -9.19
N HIS A 16 -8.97 -5.98 -8.04
CA HIS A 16 -9.67 -5.95 -6.74
C HIS A 16 -10.63 -4.79 -6.63
N VAL A 17 -10.25 -3.58 -7.05
CA VAL A 17 -11.15 -2.42 -7.02
C VAL A 17 -12.40 -2.67 -7.88
N VAL A 18 -12.22 -3.15 -9.11
CA VAL A 18 -13.34 -3.52 -10.01
C VAL A 18 -14.16 -4.67 -9.43
N GLY A 19 -13.50 -5.69 -8.87
CA GLY A 19 -14.14 -6.84 -8.25
C GLY A 19 -14.96 -6.46 -7.01
N LEU A 20 -14.52 -5.49 -6.21
CA LEU A 20 -15.29 -4.95 -5.09
C LEU A 20 -16.60 -4.29 -5.53
N SER A 21 -16.59 -3.67 -6.71
CA SER A 21 -17.79 -3.08 -7.31
C SER A 21 -18.70 -4.11 -7.99
N SER A 22 -18.24 -5.35 -8.19
CA SER A 22 -18.96 -6.39 -8.91
C SER A 22 -19.37 -7.56 -8.00
N LYS A 23 -20.66 -7.90 -7.98
CA LYS A 23 -21.18 -9.02 -7.15
C LYS A 23 -20.83 -10.42 -7.68
N LYS A 24 -20.09 -10.54 -8.80
CA LYS A 24 -19.91 -11.80 -9.55
C LYS A 24 -18.46 -12.29 -9.67
N ILE A 25 -17.48 -11.58 -9.10
CA ILE A 25 -16.07 -11.97 -9.22
C ILE A 25 -15.63 -12.75 -7.96
N SER A 26 -15.31 -14.03 -8.13
CA SER A 26 -14.92 -14.94 -7.05
C SER A 26 -13.50 -14.69 -6.53
N HIS A 27 -12.56 -14.32 -7.41
CA HIS A 27 -11.13 -14.29 -7.08
C HIS A 27 -10.65 -12.95 -6.53
N PHE A 28 -11.14 -11.84 -7.08
CA PHE A 28 -10.74 -10.46 -6.73
C PHE A 28 -11.78 -9.80 -5.81
N ASN A 29 -12.01 -10.41 -4.65
CA ASN A 29 -13.01 -9.96 -3.69
C ASN A 29 -12.38 -9.25 -2.47
N ALA A 30 -13.23 -8.67 -1.63
CA ALA A 30 -12.80 -7.96 -0.42
C ALA A 30 -11.97 -8.85 0.53
N ALA A 31 -12.39 -10.09 0.74
CA ALA A 31 -11.71 -11.00 1.66
C ALA A 31 -10.27 -11.29 1.21
N SER A 32 -10.06 -11.50 -0.10
CA SER A 32 -8.73 -11.67 -0.70
C SER A 32 -7.86 -10.42 -0.49
N LEU A 33 -8.41 -9.22 -0.77
CA LEU A 33 -7.69 -7.96 -0.60
C LEU A 33 -7.29 -7.72 0.87
N TRP A 34 -8.22 -7.95 1.80
CA TRP A 34 -7.95 -7.81 3.24
C TRP A 34 -6.93 -8.82 3.75
N ARG A 35 -6.90 -10.03 3.19
CA ARG A 35 -5.87 -11.02 3.51
C ARG A 35 -4.49 -10.54 3.06
N VAL A 36 -4.37 -9.97 1.85
CA VAL A 36 -3.10 -9.38 1.38
C VAL A 36 -2.68 -8.23 2.28
N LEU A 37 -3.58 -7.30 2.59
CA LEU A 37 -3.29 -6.20 3.52
C LEU A 37 -2.79 -6.72 4.88
N SER A 38 -3.43 -7.73 5.45
CA SER A 38 -2.98 -8.32 6.71
C SER A 38 -1.61 -8.98 6.60
N ILE A 39 -1.23 -9.52 5.43
CA ILE A 39 0.12 -10.06 5.22
C ILE A 39 1.11 -8.90 5.15
N LEU A 40 0.79 -7.84 4.40
CA LEU A 40 1.66 -6.68 4.22
C LEU A 40 1.92 -5.93 5.53
N THR A 41 0.91 -5.78 6.40
CA THR A 41 1.08 -5.04 7.66
C THR A 41 1.68 -5.87 8.79
N LYS A 42 1.55 -7.20 8.76
CA LYS A 42 2.03 -8.09 9.85
C LYS A 42 3.30 -8.86 9.54
N SER A 43 3.68 -8.98 8.27
CA SER A 43 4.86 -9.73 7.85
C SER A 43 6.11 -8.85 7.92
N LYS A 44 7.19 -9.36 8.54
CA LYS A 44 8.51 -8.72 8.54
C LYS A 44 9.23 -8.79 7.18
N VAL A 45 8.66 -9.45 6.17
CA VAL A 45 9.41 -9.88 4.99
C VAL A 45 9.10 -8.97 3.78
N ARG A 46 10.15 -8.38 3.20
CA ARG A 46 10.22 -7.59 1.94
C ARG A 46 9.67 -6.15 2.01
N PRO A 47 10.38 -5.25 2.71
CA PRO A 47 10.01 -3.83 2.85
C PRO A 47 9.72 -3.12 1.51
N MET A 48 10.50 -3.41 0.47
CA MET A 48 10.33 -2.83 -0.87
C MET A 48 9.04 -3.28 -1.57
N ALA A 49 8.78 -4.59 -1.60
CA ALA A 49 7.56 -5.12 -2.19
C ALA A 49 6.32 -4.62 -1.43
N THR A 50 6.43 -4.53 -0.10
CA THR A 50 5.39 -3.93 0.74
C THR A 50 5.15 -2.47 0.38
N ALA A 51 6.20 -1.65 0.28
CA ALA A 51 6.07 -0.23 -0.08
C ALA A 51 5.42 -0.04 -1.47
N ALA A 52 5.83 -0.82 -2.47
CA ALA A 52 5.28 -0.73 -3.83
C ALA A 52 3.80 -1.14 -3.90
N ILE A 53 3.42 -2.24 -3.23
CA ILE A 53 2.02 -2.68 -3.21
C ILE A 53 1.14 -1.68 -2.44
N LEU A 54 1.64 -1.16 -1.31
CA LEU A 54 0.92 -0.16 -0.53
C LEU A 54 0.77 1.16 -1.28
N LEU A 55 1.78 1.59 -2.04
CA LEU A 55 1.71 2.78 -2.86
C LEU A 55 0.52 2.68 -3.82
N GLU A 56 0.45 1.60 -4.60
CA GLU A 56 -0.62 1.45 -5.58
C GLU A 56 -1.99 1.27 -4.93
N LEU A 57 -2.05 0.58 -3.80
CA LEU A 57 -3.29 0.46 -3.04
C LEU A 57 -3.77 1.82 -2.52
N VAL A 58 -2.87 2.65 -2.00
CA VAL A 58 -3.22 3.98 -1.50
C VAL A 58 -3.67 4.87 -2.65
N GLU A 59 -2.96 4.89 -3.78
CA GLU A 59 -3.31 5.75 -4.92
C GLU A 59 -4.60 5.35 -5.63
N THR A 60 -4.86 4.05 -5.78
CA THR A 60 -5.97 3.57 -6.63
C THR A 60 -7.13 2.96 -5.84
N GLY A 61 -6.86 2.46 -4.63
CA GLY A 61 -7.83 1.73 -3.81
C GLY A 61 -8.46 2.53 -2.67
N SER A 62 -7.80 3.57 -2.16
CA SER A 62 -8.25 4.30 -0.95
C SER A 62 -9.69 4.78 -1.05
N ASP A 63 -10.07 5.45 -2.13
CA ASP A 63 -11.42 6.03 -2.28
C ASP A 63 -12.52 4.98 -2.31
N HIS A 64 -12.23 3.81 -2.90
CA HIS A 64 -13.17 2.69 -2.93
C HIS A 64 -13.27 2.03 -1.55
N LEU A 65 -12.15 1.82 -0.88
CA LEU A 65 -12.11 1.21 0.45
C LEU A 65 -12.71 2.11 1.53
N LEU A 66 -12.51 3.42 1.46
CA LEU A 66 -13.19 4.39 2.32
C LEU A 66 -14.70 4.33 2.15
N ARG A 67 -15.18 4.24 0.91
CA ARG A 67 -16.62 4.22 0.63
C ARG A 67 -17.30 2.94 1.10
N LEU A 68 -16.65 1.78 0.90
CA LEU A 68 -17.25 0.47 1.19
C LEU A 68 -16.96 -0.02 2.62
N TYR A 69 -15.81 0.38 3.18
CA TYR A 69 -15.28 -0.15 4.43
C TYR A 69 -14.63 0.95 5.29
N GLN A 70 -15.26 2.12 5.37
CA GLN A 70 -14.73 3.34 6.00
C GLN A 70 -13.91 3.09 7.27
N LYS A 71 -14.54 2.55 8.32
CA LYS A 71 -13.89 2.33 9.62
C LYS A 71 -12.65 1.43 9.49
N ARG A 72 -12.80 0.28 8.84
CA ARG A 72 -11.74 -0.72 8.71
C ARG A 72 -10.55 -0.20 7.90
N TRP A 73 -10.84 0.54 6.82
CA TRP A 73 -9.78 1.15 6.03
C TRP A 73 -9.08 2.26 6.81
N SER A 74 -9.81 3.13 7.53
CA SER A 74 -9.18 4.17 8.36
C SER A 74 -8.25 3.61 9.42
N GLU A 75 -8.61 2.50 10.07
CA GLU A 75 -7.76 1.81 11.05
C GLU A 75 -6.46 1.31 10.41
N ILE A 76 -6.56 0.58 9.29
CA ILE A 76 -5.40 0.05 8.56
C ILE A 76 -4.54 1.16 7.96
N PHE A 77 -5.17 2.19 7.40
CA PHE A 77 -4.46 3.34 6.83
C PHE A 77 -3.65 4.08 7.90
N ASN A 78 -4.20 4.21 9.12
CA ASN A 78 -3.47 4.79 10.24
C ASN A 78 -2.31 3.90 10.68
N GLU A 79 -2.49 2.58 10.74
CA GLU A 79 -1.40 1.61 11.01
C GLU A 79 -0.27 1.71 9.97
N ILE A 80 -0.62 1.82 8.69
CA ILE A 80 0.33 2.01 7.59
C ILE A 80 1.13 3.30 7.80
N ALA A 81 0.46 4.41 8.05
CA ALA A 81 1.08 5.72 8.13
C ALA A 81 1.97 5.90 9.37
N THR A 82 1.51 5.43 10.53
CA THR A 82 2.16 5.73 11.83
C THR A 82 3.14 4.65 12.29
N SER A 83 3.06 3.43 11.75
CA SER A 83 3.92 2.32 12.17
C SER A 83 4.70 1.72 11.01
N LEU A 84 4.01 1.27 9.97
CA LEU A 84 4.65 0.48 8.92
C LEU A 84 5.61 1.30 8.05
N VAL A 85 5.17 2.48 7.58
CA VAL A 85 6.00 3.35 6.75
C VAL A 85 7.26 3.84 7.50
N PRO A 86 7.17 4.33 8.76
CA PRO A 86 8.35 4.64 9.55
C PRO A 86 9.29 3.44 9.73
N SER A 87 8.76 2.25 9.99
CA SER A 87 9.57 1.03 10.15
C SER A 87 10.32 0.66 8.87
N ILE A 88 9.67 0.75 7.71
CA ILE A 88 10.32 0.47 6.42
C ILE A 88 11.38 1.54 6.11
N GLN A 89 11.10 2.81 6.43
CA GLN A 89 12.06 3.89 6.24
C GLN A 89 13.32 3.70 7.08
N ALA A 90 13.20 3.27 8.33
CA ALA A 90 14.34 2.95 9.19
C ALA A 90 15.21 1.85 8.55
N ASP A 91 14.59 0.77 8.09
CA ASP A 91 15.27 -0.37 7.48
C ASP A 91 15.94 -0.04 6.11
N VAL A 92 15.37 0.88 5.32
CA VAL A 92 16.05 1.41 4.12
C VAL A 92 17.18 2.37 4.49
N ASN A 93 17.02 3.17 5.54
CA ASN A 93 18.04 4.11 5.98
C ASN A 93 19.32 3.45 6.47
N GLU A 94 19.23 2.22 6.98
CA GLU A 94 20.35 1.40 7.43
C GLU A 94 21.23 0.87 6.27
N SER A 95 20.79 0.97 5.00
CA SER A 95 21.52 0.41 3.86
C SER A 95 21.65 1.37 2.68
N GLU A 96 22.86 1.86 2.44
CA GLU A 96 23.18 2.67 1.24
C GLU A 96 22.93 1.92 -0.06
N ALA A 97 23.12 0.59 -0.08
CA ALA A 97 22.81 -0.23 -1.26
C ALA A 97 21.32 -0.16 -1.64
N ARG A 98 20.43 -0.07 -0.65
CA ARG A 98 18.98 -0.01 -0.85
C ARG A 98 18.53 1.37 -1.31
N LYS A 99 19.16 2.44 -0.79
CA LYS A 99 18.99 3.80 -1.31
C LYS A 99 19.44 3.89 -2.76
N ASN A 100 20.61 3.34 -3.08
CA ASN A 100 21.13 3.32 -4.46
C ASN A 100 20.28 2.47 -5.40
N ALA A 101 19.54 1.48 -4.89
CA ALA A 101 18.54 0.72 -5.64
C ALA A 101 17.21 1.47 -5.85
N GLY A 102 17.05 2.67 -5.29
CA GLY A 102 15.85 3.51 -5.43
C GLY A 102 14.71 3.15 -4.48
N GLU A 103 14.94 2.37 -3.42
CA GLU A 103 13.89 2.04 -2.43
C GLU A 103 13.38 3.28 -1.70
N ASP A 104 14.24 4.28 -1.51
CA ASP A 104 13.91 5.58 -0.92
C ASP A 104 12.93 6.40 -1.79
N ILE A 105 13.02 6.28 -3.12
CA ILE A 105 12.11 6.95 -4.07
C ILE A 105 10.70 6.36 -3.95
N ILE A 106 10.57 5.04 -3.86
CA ILE A 106 9.27 4.38 -3.67
C ILE A 106 8.67 4.79 -2.32
N LEU A 107 9.47 4.82 -1.25
CA LEU A 107 9.01 5.26 0.06
C LEU A 107 8.62 6.74 0.11
N SER A 108 9.36 7.60 -0.58
CA SER A 108 9.00 9.00 -0.75
C SER A 108 7.64 9.14 -1.45
N SER A 109 7.43 8.37 -2.52
CA SER A 109 6.17 8.35 -3.26
C SER A 109 5.00 7.85 -2.39
N LEU A 110 5.20 6.78 -1.61
CA LEU A 110 4.20 6.27 -0.68
C LEU A 110 3.84 7.29 0.40
N ARG A 111 4.83 7.95 1.02
CA ARG A 111 4.58 9.02 1.99
C ARG A 111 3.79 10.16 1.37
N HIS A 112 4.17 10.57 0.16
CA HIS A 112 3.44 11.62 -0.54
C HIS A 112 1.99 11.20 -0.84
N ALA A 113 1.75 9.96 -1.28
CA ALA A 113 0.42 9.41 -1.47
C ALA A 113 -0.40 9.42 -0.17
N ILE A 114 0.17 8.94 0.94
CA ILE A 114 -0.47 8.96 2.26
C ILE A 114 -0.85 10.39 2.67
N SER A 115 0.06 11.35 2.51
CA SER A 115 -0.19 12.76 2.85
C SER A 115 -1.38 13.35 2.08
N ARG A 116 -1.55 12.99 0.79
CA ARG A 116 -2.70 13.45 0.00
C ARG A 116 -4.03 12.90 0.51
N HIS A 117 -4.05 11.66 1.00
CA HIS A 117 -5.26 11.02 1.53
C HIS A 117 -5.51 11.32 3.00
N SER A 118 -4.50 11.75 3.75
CA SER A 118 -4.63 12.25 5.12
C SER A 118 -3.48 13.21 5.47
N PRO A 119 -3.69 14.53 5.36
CA PRO A 119 -2.66 15.55 5.57
C PRO A 119 -2.00 15.50 6.96
N ASN A 120 -2.71 14.95 7.96
CA ASN A 120 -2.25 14.87 9.35
C ASN A 120 -1.62 13.50 9.70
N ALA A 121 -1.59 12.52 8.80
CA ALA A 121 -1.18 11.15 9.12
C ALA A 121 0.34 10.94 9.27
N LEU A 122 1.16 11.93 8.88
CA LEU A 122 2.64 11.84 8.91
C LEU A 122 3.27 12.83 9.91
N VAL A 123 2.47 13.50 10.74
CA VAL A 123 2.92 14.58 11.65
C VAL A 123 3.11 14.08 13.10
N ASN A 124 2.87 12.79 13.37
CA ASN A 124 3.03 12.18 14.69
C ASN A 124 4.17 11.15 14.72
#